data_AF-A0A2D5I235-F1
#
_entry.id   AF-A0A2D5I235-F1
#
_cell.length_a   1.000
_cell.length_b   1.000
_cell.length_c   1.000
_cell.angle_alpha   90.00
_cell.angle_beta   90.00
_cell.angle_gamma   90.00
#
_symmetry.space_group_name_H-M   'P 1'
#
loop_
_entity.id
_entity.type
_entity.pdbx_description
1 polymer ?
#
loop_
_entity_poly.entity_id
_entity_poly.type
_entity_poly.pdbx_seq_one_letter_code
_entity_poly.pdbx_strand_id
1 'polypeptide(L)'
;MIKIQPSVVTVFEGRSWLYNGYRLFKKEPSVWLVSLLAYWTAMFLFGLIPILGVILSLILSPGLAFGFISLGSALDNRRPIAPRLIISGFTGSKKSELLILGFFYLLFLALLVLLTSLINEKSIIDLLYITEDSIQSPEDNPQNKLNVGGLLISVLLYVPVQMLFWFAPQLVVWGDLRPLKAMFYSFFAVLLNWKGFVLYLFTWAIVLLFSSIAITICISIFKLNQTALILVLFPFSFVIMAIAQGSYYEITKTIFPDLLKKHHVD
;
A
#
# COMPACT_ATOMS: atom_id res chain seq x y z
N MET A 1 11.76 13.38 26.00
CA MET A 1 11.23 13.17 24.63
C MET A 1 12.08 12.11 23.96
N ILE A 2 11.49 10.98 23.56
CA ILE A 2 12.23 9.94 22.83
C ILE A 2 12.59 10.50 21.45
N LYS A 3 13.85 10.37 21.06
CA LYS A 3 14.32 10.71 19.71
C LYS A 3 13.81 9.63 18.75
N ILE A 4 12.70 9.89 18.07
CA ILE A 4 12.22 9.04 16.98
C ILE A 4 13.10 9.38 15.77
N GLN A 5 14.17 8.62 15.57
CA GLN A 5 15.09 8.79 14.44
C GLN A 5 15.07 7.54 13.57
N PRO A 6 15.02 7.70 12.24
CA PRO A 6 15.12 6.56 11.35
C PRO A 6 16.53 5.96 11.43
N SER A 7 16.60 4.64 11.54
CA SER A 7 17.85 3.91 11.37
C SER A 7 18.20 3.82 9.88
N VAL A 8 19.47 4.04 9.55
CA VAL A 8 19.99 3.79 8.19
C VAL A 8 20.38 2.33 8.11
N VAL A 9 19.73 1.59 7.21
CA VAL A 9 19.94 0.15 7.07
C VAL A 9 20.83 -0.18 5.87
N THR A 10 21.36 -1.40 5.86
CA THR A 10 22.13 -1.89 4.70
C THR A 10 21.22 -2.12 3.50
N VAL A 11 21.77 -2.07 2.29
CA VAL A 11 21.02 -2.27 1.04
C VAL A 11 20.32 -3.65 1.02
N PHE A 12 20.98 -4.69 1.55
CA PHE A 12 20.46 -6.06 1.55
C PHE A 12 19.21 -6.26 2.40
N GLU A 13 18.92 -5.35 3.34
CA GLU A 13 17.65 -5.36 4.07
C GLU A 13 16.44 -5.25 3.12
N GLY A 14 16.61 -4.59 1.96
CA GLY A 14 15.57 -4.49 0.93
C GLY A 14 15.00 -5.84 0.51
N ARG A 15 15.87 -6.85 0.35
CA ARG A 15 15.47 -8.23 0.04
C ARG A 15 14.86 -8.91 1.27
N SER A 16 15.47 -8.70 2.44
CA SER A 16 15.02 -9.30 3.71
C SER A 16 13.61 -8.85 4.09
N TRP A 17 13.21 -7.62 3.78
CA TRP A 17 11.87 -7.10 4.05
C TRP A 17 10.78 -7.93 3.39
N LEU A 18 10.95 -8.27 2.11
CA LEU A 18 9.97 -9.10 1.40
C LEU A 18 9.95 -10.53 1.94
N TYR A 19 11.13 -11.12 2.17
CA TYR A 19 11.24 -12.48 2.70
C TYR A 19 10.63 -12.60 4.11
N ASN A 20 10.91 -11.65 5.00
CA ASN A 20 10.36 -11.63 6.35
C ASN A 20 8.86 -11.32 6.34
N GLY A 21 8.38 -10.46 5.44
CA GLY A 21 6.95 -10.26 5.20
C GLY A 21 6.23 -11.55 4.81
N TYR A 22 6.82 -12.32 3.89
CA TYR A 22 6.31 -13.65 3.54
C TYR A 22 6.33 -14.62 4.73
N ARG A 23 7.40 -14.64 5.53
CA ARG A 23 7.46 -15.46 6.76
C ARG A 23 6.39 -15.08 7.77
N LEU A 24 6.08 -13.79 7.91
CA LEU A 24 5.01 -13.32 8.79
C LEU A 24 3.63 -13.73 8.27
N PHE A 25 3.40 -13.63 6.96
CA PHE A 25 2.18 -14.15 6.32
C PHE A 25 1.98 -15.64 6.58
N LYS A 26 3.03 -16.46 6.43
CA LYS A 26 2.95 -17.91 6.66
C LYS A 26 2.57 -18.31 8.09
N LYS A 27 2.77 -17.45 9.10
CA LYS A 27 2.42 -17.78 10.48
C LYS A 27 0.92 -17.98 10.62
N GLU A 28 0.12 -17.06 10.07
CA GLU A 28 -1.35 -17.08 10.14
C GLU A 28 -1.97 -16.54 8.84
N PRO A 29 -1.98 -17.33 7.74
CA PRO A 29 -2.46 -16.87 6.44
C PRO A 29 -3.95 -16.47 6.44
N SER A 30 -4.78 -17.22 7.19
CA SER A 30 -6.22 -16.99 7.29
C SER A 30 -6.54 -15.60 7.82
N VAL A 31 -5.80 -15.15 8.84
CA VAL A 31 -5.99 -13.83 9.46
C VAL A 31 -5.72 -12.72 8.44
N TRP A 32 -4.63 -12.80 7.68
CA TRP A 32 -4.32 -11.81 6.66
C TRP A 32 -5.38 -11.78 5.56
N LEU A 33 -5.76 -12.95 5.05
CA LEU A 33 -6.72 -13.06 3.95
C LEU A 33 -8.12 -12.58 4.36
N VAL A 34 -8.61 -12.96 5.54
CA VAL A 34 -9.91 -12.50 6.06
C VAL A 34 -9.87 -10.99 6.34
N SER A 35 -8.75 -10.47 6.86
CA SER A 35 -8.59 -9.03 7.13
C SER A 35 -8.57 -8.20 5.85
N LEU A 36 -7.84 -8.65 4.84
CA LEU A 36 -7.82 -8.03 3.51
C LEU A 36 -9.18 -8.12 2.84
N LEU A 37 -9.86 -9.27 2.95
CA LEU A 37 -11.18 -9.47 2.37
C LEU A 37 -12.18 -8.50 3.00
N ALA A 38 -12.21 -8.41 4.33
CA ALA A 38 -13.05 -7.45 5.05
C ALA A 38 -12.73 -6.00 4.64
N TYR A 39 -11.45 -5.63 4.52
CA TYR A 39 -11.02 -4.31 4.05
C TYR A 39 -11.53 -4.01 2.64
N TRP A 40 -11.30 -4.90 1.67
CA TRP A 40 -11.72 -4.70 0.29
C TRP A 40 -13.22 -4.75 0.10
N THR A 41 -13.94 -5.59 0.85
CA THR A 41 -15.41 -5.56 0.90
C THR A 41 -15.90 -4.22 1.42
N ALA A 42 -15.31 -3.66 2.48
CA ALA A 42 -15.68 -2.33 2.98
C ALA A 42 -15.40 -1.23 1.95
N MET A 43 -14.22 -1.24 1.31
CA MET A 43 -13.88 -0.28 0.25
C MET A 43 -14.82 -0.39 -0.95
N PHE A 44 -15.19 -1.62 -1.35
CA PHE A 44 -16.17 -1.86 -2.41
C PHE A 44 -17.53 -1.28 -2.04
N LEU A 45 -18.02 -1.52 -0.82
CA LEU A 45 -19.28 -0.96 -0.33
C LEU A 45 -19.27 0.57 -0.29
N PHE A 46 -18.14 1.19 0.08
CA PHE A 46 -17.98 2.64 -0.02
C PHE A 46 -18.02 3.09 -1.48
N GLY A 47 -17.36 2.37 -2.38
CA GLY A 47 -17.36 2.65 -3.82
C GLY A 47 -18.75 2.66 -4.47
N LEU A 48 -19.75 2.01 -3.86
CA LEU A 48 -21.15 2.09 -4.31
C LEU A 48 -21.75 3.49 -4.16
N ILE A 49 -21.16 4.34 -3.32
CA ILE A 49 -21.58 5.74 -3.12
C ILE A 49 -20.74 6.62 -4.05
N PRO A 50 -21.32 7.19 -5.13
CA PRO A 50 -20.57 7.97 -6.09
C PRO A 50 -19.87 9.16 -5.43
N ILE A 51 -18.61 9.40 -5.80
CA ILE A 51 -17.74 10.50 -5.34
C ILE A 51 -17.42 10.45 -3.83
N LEU A 52 -18.43 10.43 -2.96
CA LEU A 52 -18.26 10.41 -1.52
C LEU A 52 -17.55 9.14 -1.04
N GLY A 53 -17.84 7.99 -1.65
CA GLY A 53 -17.17 6.73 -1.38
C GLY A 53 -15.66 6.77 -1.60
N VAL A 54 -15.25 7.37 -2.72
CA VAL A 54 -13.84 7.55 -3.07
C VAL A 54 -13.16 8.49 -2.09
N ILE A 55 -13.77 9.64 -1.79
CA ILE A 55 -13.23 10.62 -0.83
C ILE A 55 -13.06 10.00 0.56
N LEU A 56 -14.07 9.30 1.05
CA LEU A 56 -14.01 8.61 2.35
C LEU A 56 -12.93 7.54 2.36
N SER A 57 -12.81 6.73 1.30
CA SER A 57 -11.79 5.69 1.20
C SER A 57 -10.37 6.28 1.27
N LEU A 58 -10.15 7.42 0.59
CA LEU A 58 -8.85 8.11 0.62
C LEU A 58 -8.54 8.70 1.99
N ILE A 59 -9.52 9.33 2.66
CA ILE A 59 -9.32 9.90 4.00
C ILE A 59 -9.09 8.80 5.05
N LEU A 60 -9.77 7.66 4.93
CA LEU A 60 -9.64 6.55 5.86
C LEU A 60 -8.37 5.71 5.62
N SER A 61 -7.82 5.75 4.40
CA SER A 61 -6.71 4.89 3.98
C SER A 61 -5.50 4.92 4.93
N PRO A 62 -4.96 6.08 5.37
CA PRO A 62 -3.80 6.09 6.27
C PRO A 62 -4.05 5.38 7.61
N GLY A 63 -5.25 5.52 8.18
CA GLY A 63 -5.60 4.85 9.44
C GLY A 63 -5.83 3.35 9.27
N LEU A 64 -6.38 2.91 8.13
CA LEU A 64 -6.55 1.49 7.81
C LEU A 64 -5.21 0.83 7.47
N ALA A 65 -4.31 1.53 6.78
CA ALA A 65 -2.93 1.07 6.54
C ALA A 65 -2.20 0.85 7.86
N PHE A 66 -2.37 1.75 8.83
CA PHE A 66 -1.86 1.56 10.19
C PHE A 66 -2.49 0.34 10.90
N GLY A 67 -3.75 0.01 10.61
CA GLY A 67 -4.40 -1.21 11.08
C GLY A 67 -3.69 -2.49 10.63
N PHE A 68 -3.26 -2.57 9.37
CA PHE A 68 -2.47 -3.70 8.87
C PHE A 68 -1.07 -3.78 9.48
N ILE A 69 -0.45 -2.63 9.74
CA ILE A 69 0.80 -2.55 10.50
C ILE A 69 0.62 -3.05 11.94
N SER A 70 -0.49 -2.68 12.59
CA SER A 70 -0.86 -3.16 13.92
C SER A 70 -1.12 -4.67 13.93
N LEU A 71 -1.76 -5.18 12.89
CA LEU A 71 -1.99 -6.61 12.67
C LEU A 71 -0.66 -7.37 12.55
N GLY A 72 0.26 -6.88 11.73
CA GLY A 72 1.60 -7.44 11.60
C GLY A 72 2.35 -7.48 12.93
N SER A 73 2.28 -6.40 13.72
CA SER A 73 2.86 -6.33 15.07
C SER A 73 2.24 -7.35 16.03
N ALA A 74 0.92 -7.49 16.05
CA ALA A 74 0.24 -8.47 16.89
C ALA A 74 0.64 -9.90 16.54
N LEU A 75 0.71 -10.22 15.25
CA LEU A 75 1.14 -11.53 14.75
C LEU A 75 2.61 -11.84 15.06
N ASP A 76 3.50 -10.85 14.93
CA ASP A 76 4.92 -11.04 15.21
C ASP A 76 5.15 -11.35 16.70
N ASN A 77 4.38 -10.69 17.57
CA ASN A 77 4.46 -10.83 19.04
C ASN A 77 3.50 -11.88 19.63
N ARG A 78 2.81 -12.67 18.80
CA ARG A 78 1.82 -13.69 19.23
C ARG A 78 0.72 -13.15 20.17
N ARG A 79 0.28 -11.91 19.94
CA ARG A 79 -0.81 -11.29 20.70
C ARG A 79 -2.18 -11.73 20.16
N PRO A 80 -3.24 -11.73 20.99
CA PRO A 80 -4.58 -12.03 20.53
C PRO A 80 -5.03 -11.10 19.41
N ILE A 81 -5.62 -11.67 18.36
CA ILE A 81 -6.03 -10.93 17.17
C ILE A 81 -7.52 -10.67 17.27
N ALA A 82 -7.89 -9.40 17.41
CA ALA A 82 -9.28 -8.97 17.41
C ALA A 82 -9.65 -8.36 16.05
N PRO A 83 -10.86 -8.59 15.51
CA PRO A 83 -11.29 -7.99 14.23
C PRO A 83 -11.18 -6.46 14.20
N ARG A 84 -11.35 -5.81 15.37
CA ARG A 84 -11.20 -4.36 15.53
C ARG A 84 -9.77 -3.83 15.28
N LEU A 85 -8.77 -4.71 15.16
CA LEU A 85 -7.38 -4.30 15.00
C LEU A 85 -7.13 -3.57 13.66
N ILE A 86 -7.91 -3.87 12.63
CA ILE A 86 -7.83 -3.18 11.32
C ILE A 86 -8.24 -1.71 11.44
N ILE A 87 -9.14 -1.38 12.37
CA ILE A 87 -9.59 -0.01 12.62
C ILE A 87 -8.86 0.65 13.80
N SER A 88 -7.76 0.05 14.28
CA SER A 88 -7.03 0.50 15.48
C SER A 88 -6.57 1.96 15.40
N GLY A 89 -6.28 2.45 14.19
CA GLY A 89 -5.93 3.85 13.95
C GLY A 89 -7.03 4.83 14.38
N PHE A 90 -8.29 4.42 14.33
CA PHE A 90 -9.44 5.27 14.62
C PHE A 90 -10.03 5.08 16.03
N THR A 91 -9.57 4.07 16.77
CA THR A 91 -10.07 3.78 18.13
C THR A 91 -9.29 4.49 19.24
N GLY A 92 -8.11 5.04 18.93
CA GLY A 92 -7.23 5.71 19.90
C GLY A 92 -7.41 7.23 20.00
N SER A 93 -6.58 7.86 20.82
CA SER A 93 -6.54 9.32 21.02
C SER A 93 -6.05 10.09 19.77
N LYS A 94 -5.40 9.41 18.82
CA LYS A 94 -4.82 10.00 17.60
C LYS A 94 -5.70 9.92 16.35
N LYS A 95 -6.98 9.59 16.51
CA LYS A 95 -7.94 9.48 15.40
C LYS A 95 -8.06 10.77 14.59
N SER A 96 -8.08 11.93 15.26
CA SER A 96 -8.15 13.25 14.61
C SER A 96 -6.95 13.51 13.72
N GLU A 97 -5.75 13.20 14.22
CA GLU A 97 -4.50 13.38 13.51
C GLU A 97 -4.40 12.44 12.31
N LEU A 98 -4.93 11.21 12.41
CA LEU A 98 -5.03 10.30 11.27
C LEU A 98 -6.05 10.76 10.22
N LEU A 99 -7.17 11.36 10.62
CA LEU A 99 -8.12 11.95 9.67
C LEU A 99 -7.52 13.17 8.95
N ILE A 100 -6.76 14.01 9.66
CA ILE A 100 -6.00 15.11 9.07
C ILE A 100 -4.96 14.57 8.09
N LEU A 101 -4.27 13.48 8.44
CA LEU A 101 -3.32 12.81 7.55
C LEU A 101 -4.03 12.27 6.29
N GLY A 102 -5.22 11.69 6.45
CA GLY A 102 -6.12 11.29 5.37
C GLY A 102 -6.52 12.44 4.45
N PHE A 103 -6.83 13.60 5.01
CA PHE A 103 -7.12 14.78 4.23
C PHE A 103 -5.91 15.27 3.44
N PHE A 104 -4.71 15.27 4.04
CA PHE A 104 -3.49 15.55 3.28
C PHE A 104 -3.29 14.51 2.16
N TYR A 105 -3.49 13.23 2.44
CA TYR A 105 -3.36 12.18 1.42
C TYR A 105 -4.28 12.41 0.23
N LEU A 106 -5.55 12.74 0.49
CA LEU A 106 -6.52 13.16 -0.54
C LEU A 106 -6.00 14.35 -1.35
N LEU A 107 -5.52 15.42 -0.70
CA LEU A 107 -5.01 16.61 -1.39
C LEU A 107 -3.79 16.31 -2.27
N PHE A 108 -2.83 15.54 -1.77
CA PHE A 108 -1.63 15.16 -2.54
C PHE A 108 -1.98 14.27 -3.74
N LEU A 109 -2.94 13.35 -3.59
CA LEU A 109 -3.41 12.54 -4.70
C LEU A 109 -4.23 13.35 -5.71
N ALA A 110 -5.06 14.29 -5.26
CA ALA A 110 -5.79 15.19 -6.16
C ALA A 110 -4.82 16.05 -6.98
N LEU A 111 -3.77 16.57 -6.34
CA LEU A 111 -2.69 17.30 -7.00
C LEU A 111 -1.93 16.39 -8.00
N LEU A 112 -1.65 15.15 -7.61
CA LEU A 112 -1.03 14.17 -8.51
C LEU A 112 -1.91 13.96 -9.76
N VAL A 113 -3.20 13.66 -9.60
CA VAL A 113 -4.12 13.47 -10.72
C VAL A 113 -4.16 14.70 -11.62
N LEU A 114 -4.23 15.91 -11.05
CA LEU A 114 -4.18 17.16 -11.81
C LEU A 114 -2.89 17.29 -12.64
N LEU A 115 -1.72 17.07 -12.03
CA LEU A 115 -0.44 17.15 -12.75
C LEU A 115 -0.34 16.08 -13.86
N THR A 116 -0.78 14.85 -13.59
CA THR A 116 -0.76 13.78 -14.59
C THR A 116 -1.74 14.03 -15.74
N SER A 117 -2.90 14.63 -15.48
CA SER A 117 -3.84 15.08 -16.52
C SER A 117 -3.19 16.09 -17.45
N LEU A 118 -2.48 17.09 -16.91
CA LEU A 118 -1.79 18.10 -17.70
C LEU A 118 -0.66 17.51 -18.56
N ILE A 119 0.12 16.56 -18.02
CA ILE A 119 1.25 15.93 -18.73
C ILE A 119 0.77 15.01 -19.85
N ASN A 120 -0.33 14.28 -19.62
CA ASN A 120 -0.85 13.31 -20.58
C ASN A 120 -1.83 13.92 -21.59
N GLU A 121 -2.14 15.23 -21.48
CA GLU A 121 -3.15 15.92 -22.29
C GLU A 121 -4.53 15.23 -22.24
N LYS A 122 -4.83 14.55 -21.12
CA LYS A 122 -6.08 13.82 -20.90
C LYS A 122 -6.95 14.57 -19.91
N SER A 123 -8.28 14.53 -20.10
CA SER A 123 -9.19 15.09 -19.10
C SER A 123 -9.05 14.33 -17.78
N ILE A 124 -9.25 15.03 -16.66
CA ILE A 124 -9.35 14.41 -15.33
C ILE A 124 -10.47 13.37 -15.32
N ILE A 125 -11.55 13.63 -16.06
CA ILE A 125 -12.68 12.70 -16.21
C ILE A 125 -12.18 11.41 -16.87
N ASP A 126 -11.42 11.50 -17.96
CA ASP A 126 -10.90 10.32 -18.65
C ASP A 126 -9.91 9.50 -17.80
N LEU A 127 -9.20 10.14 -16.86
CA LEU A 127 -8.32 9.46 -15.92
C LEU A 127 -9.04 8.82 -14.74
N LEU A 128 -10.18 9.39 -14.32
CA LEU A 128 -11.00 8.87 -13.22
C LEU A 128 -11.96 7.78 -13.70
N TYR A 129 -12.40 7.84 -14.96
CA TYR A 129 -13.26 6.84 -15.60
C TYR A 129 -12.43 5.99 -16.57
N ILE A 130 -11.72 5.00 -16.03
CA ILE A 130 -11.24 3.87 -16.84
C ILE A 130 -12.50 3.06 -17.20
N THR A 131 -13.13 3.36 -18.33
CA THR A 131 -14.27 2.60 -18.86
C THR A 131 -13.80 1.22 -19.35
N GLU A 132 -14.68 0.21 -19.32
CA GLU A 132 -14.40 -1.13 -19.86
C GLU A 132 -13.89 -1.08 -21.32
N ASP A 133 -14.35 -0.11 -22.12
CA ASP A 133 -13.89 0.14 -23.49
C ASP A 133 -12.39 0.47 -23.59
N SER A 134 -11.80 1.10 -22.57
CA SER A 134 -10.37 1.44 -22.56
C SER A 134 -9.46 0.22 -22.36
N ILE A 135 -10.02 -0.90 -21.89
CA ILE A 135 -9.33 -2.16 -21.60
C ILE A 135 -9.50 -3.16 -22.76
N GLN A 136 -10.62 -3.10 -23.49
CA GLN A 136 -10.95 -4.10 -24.53
C GLN A 136 -10.50 -3.71 -25.94
N SER A 137 -10.32 -2.43 -26.26
CA SER A 137 -9.93 -1.98 -27.60
C SER A 137 -8.79 -0.94 -27.59
N PRO A 138 -7.53 -1.35 -27.36
CA PRO A 138 -6.37 -0.46 -27.47
C PRO A 138 -6.06 -0.05 -28.93
N GLU A 139 -6.47 -0.86 -29.91
CA GLU A 139 -5.88 -0.85 -31.25
C GLU A 139 -6.57 0.12 -32.25
N ASP A 140 -7.84 0.47 -32.04
CA ASP A 140 -8.63 1.21 -33.04
C ASP A 140 -8.87 2.70 -32.73
N ASN A 141 -8.41 3.22 -31.58
CA ASN A 141 -8.55 4.65 -31.27
C ASN A 141 -7.19 5.38 -31.34
N PRO A 142 -6.98 6.30 -32.30
CA PRO A 142 -5.77 7.13 -32.39
C PRO A 142 -5.48 7.96 -31.12
N GLN A 143 -6.51 8.24 -30.31
CA GLN A 143 -6.40 8.93 -29.01
C GLN A 143 -5.95 8.01 -27.87
N ASN A 144 -5.92 6.69 -28.08
CA ASN A 144 -5.50 5.71 -27.08
C ASN A 144 -4.04 5.26 -27.24
N LYS A 145 -3.23 5.97 -28.06
CA LYS A 145 -1.78 5.77 -28.09
C LYS A 145 -1.22 5.96 -26.68
N LEU A 146 -0.71 4.89 -26.10
CA LEU A 146 -0.15 4.88 -24.76
C LEU A 146 1.05 5.85 -24.71
N ASN A 147 0.87 7.01 -24.05
CA ASN A 147 1.95 7.95 -23.78
C ASN A 147 2.86 7.38 -22.69
N VAL A 148 3.79 6.51 -23.08
CA VAL A 148 4.74 5.86 -22.15
C VAL A 148 5.56 6.89 -21.37
N GLY A 149 5.97 8.00 -22.02
CA GLY A 149 6.68 9.08 -21.35
C GLY A 149 5.86 9.75 -20.24
N GLY A 150 4.61 10.10 -20.55
CA GLY A 150 3.69 10.67 -19.57
C GLY A 150 3.36 9.71 -18.41
N LEU A 151 3.25 8.41 -18.70
CA LEU A 151 3.09 7.38 -17.67
C LEU A 151 4.31 7.30 -16.74
N LEU A 152 5.53 7.30 -17.28
CA LEU A 152 6.76 7.28 -16.49
C LEU A 152 6.90 8.52 -15.59
N ILE A 153 6.56 9.70 -16.10
CA ILE A 153 6.55 10.93 -15.31
C ILE A 153 5.48 10.84 -14.20
N SER A 154 4.31 10.28 -14.50
CA SER A 154 3.24 10.07 -13.51
C SER A 154 3.69 9.16 -12.36
N VAL A 155 4.38 8.07 -12.68
CA VAL A 155 5.00 7.17 -11.68
C VAL A 155 6.04 7.93 -10.86
N LEU A 156 6.90 8.73 -11.49
CA LEU A 156 7.92 9.51 -10.80
C LEU A 156 7.33 10.54 -9.82
N LEU A 157 6.22 11.20 -10.19
CA LEU A 157 5.48 12.12 -9.32
C LEU A 157 4.79 11.40 -8.15
N TYR A 158 4.45 10.13 -8.30
CA TYR A 158 3.84 9.33 -7.23
C TYR A 158 4.83 8.94 -6.13
N VAL A 159 6.11 8.76 -6.48
CA VAL A 159 7.18 8.42 -5.53
C VAL A 159 7.23 9.36 -4.31
N PRO A 160 7.32 10.70 -4.43
CA PRO A 160 7.37 11.58 -3.28
C PRO A 160 6.08 11.54 -2.43
N VAL A 161 4.91 11.33 -3.04
CA VAL A 161 3.67 11.11 -2.28
C VAL A 161 3.81 9.84 -1.44
N GLN A 162 4.26 8.74 -2.03
CA GLN A 162 4.53 7.51 -1.28
C GLN A 162 5.53 7.74 -0.15
N MET A 163 6.63 8.46 -0.40
CA MET A 163 7.62 8.79 0.63
C MET A 163 7.02 9.54 1.83
N LEU A 164 6.09 10.47 1.59
CA LEU A 164 5.42 11.24 2.65
C LEU A 164 4.53 10.38 3.54
N PHE A 165 3.83 9.39 2.96
CA PHE A 165 2.82 8.61 3.68
C PHE A 165 3.31 7.22 4.12
N TRP A 166 4.46 6.75 3.62
CA TRP A 166 4.98 5.41 3.92
C TRP A 166 5.16 5.14 5.42
N PHE A 167 5.53 6.12 6.22
CA PHE A 167 5.66 5.96 7.67
C PHE A 167 4.77 6.88 8.50
N ALA A 168 4.10 7.83 7.87
CA ALA A 168 3.36 8.86 8.59
C ALA A 168 2.30 8.31 9.55
N PRO A 169 1.47 7.31 9.19
CA PRO A 169 0.43 6.80 10.10
C PRO A 169 0.98 6.22 11.41
N GLN A 170 1.98 5.35 11.32
CA GLN A 170 2.63 4.74 12.48
C GLN A 170 3.44 5.77 13.28
N LEU A 171 4.03 6.78 12.62
CA LEU A 171 4.70 7.88 13.30
C LEU A 171 3.72 8.78 14.08
N VAL A 172 2.50 8.97 13.58
CA VAL A 172 1.44 9.68 14.30
C VAL A 172 0.98 8.87 15.51
N VAL A 173 0.62 7.60 15.32
CA VAL A 173 -0.01 6.79 16.38
C VAL A 173 1.01 6.28 17.39
N TRP A 174 2.06 5.59 16.94
CA TRP A 174 3.06 5.03 17.84
C TRP A 174 4.11 6.04 18.28
N GLY A 175 4.42 6.99 17.39
CA GLY A 175 5.41 8.03 17.62
C GLY A 175 4.88 9.31 18.27
N ASP A 176 3.55 9.44 18.43
CA ASP A 176 2.91 10.64 19.02
C ASP A 176 3.32 11.95 18.29
N LEU A 177 3.52 11.87 16.97
CA LEU A 177 3.90 13.02 16.15
C LEU A 177 2.66 13.71 15.55
N ARG A 178 2.74 15.03 15.38
CA ARG A 178 1.75 15.79 14.58
C ARG A 178 1.85 15.39 13.09
N PRO A 179 0.76 15.41 12.31
CA PRO A 179 0.73 14.90 10.93
C PRO A 179 1.84 15.45 10.02
N LEU A 180 2.03 16.77 9.97
CA LEU A 180 3.08 17.39 9.14
C LEU A 180 4.49 16.94 9.54
N LYS A 181 4.75 16.81 10.83
CA LYS A 181 6.05 16.32 11.33
C LYS A 181 6.22 14.83 10.99
N ALA A 182 5.18 14.03 11.10
CA ALA A 182 5.21 12.62 10.72
C ALA A 182 5.51 12.43 9.22
N MET A 183 4.87 13.22 8.34
CA MET A 183 5.13 13.21 6.90
C MET A 183 6.58 13.61 6.57
N PHE A 184 7.09 14.65 7.23
CA PHE A 184 8.48 15.07 7.08
C PHE A 184 9.46 13.94 7.46
N TYR A 185 9.27 13.32 8.63
CA TYR A 185 10.13 12.22 9.07
C TYR A 185 10.00 11.00 8.16
N SER A 186 8.80 10.69 7.66
CA SER A 186 8.58 9.63 6.69
C SER A 186 9.39 9.86 5.40
N PHE A 187 9.29 11.07 4.84
CA PHE A 187 9.98 11.42 3.60
C PHE A 187 11.49 11.22 3.72
N PHE A 188 12.09 11.76 4.77
CA PHE A 188 13.53 11.63 4.99
C PHE A 188 13.94 10.21 5.38
N ALA A 189 13.09 9.44 6.08
CA ALA A 189 13.36 8.04 6.39
C ALA A 189 13.47 7.19 5.12
N VAL A 190 12.57 7.40 4.15
CA VAL A 190 12.66 6.73 2.84
C VAL A 190 13.87 7.24 2.06
N LEU A 191 14.10 8.57 2.04
CA LEU A 191 15.22 9.16 1.31
C LEU A 191 16.58 8.65 1.83
N LEU A 192 16.76 8.53 3.14
CA LEU A 192 17.99 7.99 3.74
C LEU A 192 18.21 6.50 3.43
N ASN A 193 17.12 5.75 3.20
CA ASN A 193 17.14 4.31 2.94
C ASN A 193 16.81 3.94 1.49
N TRP A 194 16.91 4.89 0.55
CA TRP A 194 16.44 4.74 -0.83
C TRP A 194 17.01 3.50 -1.54
N LYS A 195 18.28 3.16 -1.28
CA LYS A 195 18.95 1.98 -1.86
C LYS A 195 18.27 0.68 -1.44
N GLY A 196 17.86 0.58 -0.17
CA GLY A 196 17.10 -0.57 0.34
C GLY A 196 15.72 -0.65 -0.33
N PHE A 197 15.05 0.49 -0.51
CA PHE A 197 13.78 0.55 -1.24
C PHE A 197 13.91 0.16 -2.72
N VAL A 198 15.00 0.55 -3.40
CA VAL A 198 15.27 0.12 -4.77
C VAL A 198 15.46 -1.40 -4.86
N LEU A 199 16.24 -2.00 -3.94
CA LEU A 199 16.40 -3.45 -3.91
C LEU A 199 15.08 -4.16 -3.57
N TYR A 200 14.27 -3.59 -2.68
CA TYR A 200 12.94 -4.10 -2.36
C TYR A 200 12.01 -4.11 -3.58
N LEU A 201 11.94 -3.02 -4.33
CA LEU A 201 11.18 -2.93 -5.58
C LEU A 201 11.69 -3.92 -6.62
N PHE A 202 13.01 -4.06 -6.77
CA PHE A 202 13.61 -5.04 -7.66
C PHE A 202 13.26 -6.48 -7.28
N THR A 203 13.25 -6.79 -5.97
CA THR A 203 12.86 -8.10 -5.46
C THR A 203 11.38 -8.38 -5.75
N TRP A 204 10.50 -7.38 -5.58
CA TRP A 204 9.10 -7.48 -5.97
C TRP A 204 8.91 -7.70 -7.48
N ALA A 205 9.64 -6.96 -8.31
CA ALA A 205 9.58 -7.11 -9.77
C ALA A 205 9.93 -8.54 -10.21
N ILE A 206 10.97 -9.13 -9.61
CA ILE A 206 11.34 -10.53 -9.83
C ILE A 206 10.20 -11.47 -9.43
N VAL A 207 9.67 -11.34 -8.20
CA VAL A 207 8.59 -12.22 -7.71
C VAL A 207 7.35 -12.14 -8.59
N LEU A 208 6.94 -10.94 -8.99
CA LEU A 208 5.77 -10.73 -9.85
C LEU A 208 6.00 -11.25 -11.27
N LEU A 209 7.20 -11.06 -11.84
CA LEU A 209 7.56 -11.60 -13.15
C LEU A 209 7.47 -13.13 -13.17
N PHE A 210 8.13 -13.79 -12.21
CA PHE A 210 8.10 -15.26 -12.13
C PHE A 210 6.69 -15.79 -11.84
N SER A 211 5.93 -15.10 -10.99
CA SER A 211 4.54 -15.51 -10.72
C SER A 211 3.64 -15.34 -11.94
N SER A 212 3.80 -14.26 -12.71
CA SER A 212 3.06 -14.02 -13.95
C SER A 212 3.36 -15.09 -15.00
N ILE A 213 4.63 -15.47 -15.16
CA ILE A 213 5.04 -16.57 -16.05
C ILE A 213 4.42 -17.90 -15.58
N ALA A 214 4.50 -18.21 -14.29
CA ALA A 214 3.93 -19.43 -13.73
C ALA A 214 2.41 -19.52 -13.94
N ILE A 215 1.70 -18.42 -13.71
CA ILE A 215 0.26 -18.31 -13.96
C ILE A 215 -0.04 -18.52 -15.46
N THR A 216 0.71 -17.85 -16.35
CA THR A 216 0.52 -17.99 -17.81
C THR A 216 0.72 -19.44 -18.29
N ILE A 217 1.75 -20.12 -17.76
CA ILE A 217 1.99 -21.54 -18.06
C ILE A 217 0.83 -22.40 -17.54
N CYS A 218 0.36 -22.17 -16.32
CA CYS A 218 -0.78 -22.88 -15.74
C CYS A 218 -2.04 -22.72 -16.61
N ILE A 219 -2.33 -21.49 -17.04
CA ILE A 219 -3.47 -21.18 -17.93
C ILE A 219 -3.37 -21.97 -19.23
N SER A 220 -2.19 -21.99 -19.85
CA SER A 220 -1.93 -22.69 -21.11
C SER A 220 -2.11 -24.21 -20.98
N ILE A 221 -1.57 -24.80 -19.91
CA ILE A 221 -1.64 -26.25 -19.66
C ILE A 221 -3.07 -26.71 -19.38
N PHE A 222 -3.77 -26.01 -18.47
CA PHE A 222 -5.12 -26.40 -18.04
C PHE A 222 -6.24 -25.86 -18.93
N LYS A 223 -5.89 -25.09 -19.98
CA LYS A 223 -6.84 -24.42 -20.89
C LYS A 223 -7.95 -23.70 -20.11
N LEU A 224 -7.56 -22.93 -19.10
CA LEU A 224 -8.50 -22.25 -18.21
C LEU A 224 -9.36 -21.25 -19.00
N ASN A 225 -10.68 -21.33 -18.85
CA ASN A 225 -11.59 -20.33 -19.40
C ASN A 225 -11.53 -19.02 -18.58
N GLN A 226 -12.15 -17.95 -19.08
CA GLN A 226 -12.14 -16.64 -18.41
C GLN A 226 -12.64 -16.68 -16.96
N THR A 227 -13.65 -17.49 -16.66
CA THR A 227 -14.16 -17.67 -15.29
C THR A 227 -13.11 -18.32 -14.38
N ALA A 228 -12.43 -19.36 -14.85
CA ALA A 228 -11.37 -20.02 -14.11
C ALA A 228 -10.15 -19.10 -13.88
N LEU A 229 -9.86 -18.20 -14.82
CA LEU A 229 -8.83 -17.16 -14.63
C LEU A 229 -9.13 -16.27 -13.42
N ILE A 230 -10.37 -15.75 -13.34
CA ILE A 230 -10.79 -14.89 -12.23
C ILE A 230 -10.69 -15.65 -10.90
N LEU A 231 -11.11 -16.91 -10.88
CA LEU A 231 -11.06 -17.78 -9.68
C LEU A 231 -9.62 -18.05 -9.19
N VAL A 232 -8.62 -18.05 -10.08
CA VAL A 232 -7.21 -18.24 -9.71
C VAL A 232 -6.54 -16.91 -9.38
N LEU A 233 -6.77 -15.86 -10.18
CA LEU A 233 -6.13 -14.56 -10.01
C LEU A 233 -6.59 -13.85 -8.75
N PHE A 234 -7.87 -13.94 -8.40
CA PHE A 234 -8.40 -13.28 -7.20
C PHE A 234 -7.68 -13.73 -5.92
N PRO A 235 -7.65 -15.02 -5.52
CA PRO A 235 -6.95 -15.43 -4.31
C PRO A 235 -5.43 -15.21 -4.40
N PHE A 236 -4.84 -15.33 -5.59
CA PHE A 236 -3.43 -15.03 -5.80
C PHE A 236 -3.10 -13.56 -5.48
N SER A 237 -3.91 -12.62 -5.97
CA SER A 237 -3.74 -11.20 -5.66
C SER A 237 -3.86 -10.92 -4.15
N PHE A 238 -4.77 -11.57 -3.44
CA PHE A 238 -4.89 -11.43 -1.99
C PHE A 238 -3.65 -11.95 -1.24
N VAL A 239 -3.05 -13.05 -1.71
CA VAL A 239 -1.77 -13.55 -1.15
C VAL A 239 -0.65 -12.55 -1.37
N ILE A 240 -0.52 -12.00 -2.57
CA ILE A 240 0.48 -10.97 -2.88
C ILE A 240 0.28 -9.73 -2.00
N MET A 241 -0.95 -9.27 -1.84
CA MET A 241 -1.27 -8.15 -0.96
C MET A 241 -0.95 -8.45 0.51
N ALA A 242 -1.25 -9.65 0.99
CA ALA A 242 -0.93 -10.05 2.36
C ALA A 242 0.58 -10.02 2.63
N ILE A 243 1.37 -10.53 1.69
CA ILE A 243 2.83 -10.48 1.76
C ILE A 243 3.32 -9.02 1.74
N ALA A 244 2.71 -8.16 0.92
CA ALA A 244 3.04 -6.73 0.85
C ALA A 244 2.74 -5.98 2.16
N GLN A 245 1.62 -6.29 2.82
CA GLN A 245 1.31 -5.71 4.14
C GLN A 245 2.27 -6.22 5.22
N GLY A 246 2.63 -7.52 5.17
CA GLY A 246 3.64 -8.09 6.06
C GLY A 246 5.03 -7.46 5.86
N SER A 247 5.46 -7.24 4.61
CA SER A 247 6.74 -6.59 4.33
C SER A 247 6.74 -5.13 4.74
N TYR A 248 5.61 -4.44 4.61
CA TYR A 248 5.44 -3.06 5.09
C TYR A 248 5.62 -2.94 6.61
N TYR A 249 5.14 -3.92 7.38
CA TYR A 249 5.44 -4.03 8.82
C TYR A 249 6.94 -4.26 9.09
N GLU A 250 7.59 -5.17 8.38
CA GLU A 250 9.02 -5.44 8.56
C GLU A 250 9.91 -4.23 8.19
N ILE A 251 9.52 -3.45 7.17
CA ILE A 251 10.18 -2.18 6.83
C ILE A 251 10.07 -1.19 7.98
N THR A 252 8.88 -1.06 8.58
CA THR A 252 8.66 -0.20 9.74
C THR A 252 9.51 -0.62 10.93
N LYS A 253 9.56 -1.92 11.21
CA LYS A 253 10.32 -2.51 12.31
C LYS A 253 11.83 -2.29 12.20
N THR A 254 12.37 -2.41 10.99
CA THR A 254 13.81 -2.26 10.74
C THR A 254 14.25 -0.81 10.71
N ILE A 255 13.48 0.10 10.11
CA ILE A 255 13.83 1.53 10.03
C ILE A 255 13.49 2.27 11.33
N PHE A 256 12.43 1.87 12.04
CA PHE A 256 12.01 2.50 13.30
C PHE A 256 11.86 1.46 14.43
N PRO A 257 12.96 0.82 14.87
CA PRO A 257 12.90 -0.22 15.90
C PRO A 257 12.35 0.29 17.25
N ASP A 258 12.61 1.55 17.58
CA ASP A 258 12.17 2.13 18.86
C ASP A 258 10.68 2.45 18.93
N LEU A 259 10.00 2.59 17.78
CA LEU A 259 8.54 2.73 17.75
C LEU A 259 7.87 1.48 18.31
N LEU A 260 8.38 0.30 17.94
CA LEU A 260 7.77 -0.96 18.31
C LEU A 260 8.07 -1.36 19.76
N LYS A 261 9.29 -1.10 20.25
CA LYS A 261 9.69 -1.37 21.66
C LYS A 261 8.73 -0.80 22.70
N LYS A 262 8.16 0.40 22.46
CA LYS A 262 7.24 1.05 23.40
C LYS A 262 5.88 0.34 23.48
N HIS A 263 5.38 -0.18 22.36
CA HIS A 263 4.07 -0.83 22.28
C HIS A 263 4.14 -2.35 22.51
N HIS A 264 5.33 -2.90 22.78
CA HIS A 264 5.53 -4.30 23.18
C HIS A 264 5.29 -4.57 24.67
N VAL A 265 5.17 -3.52 25.50
CA VAL A 265 5.04 -3.61 26.96
C VAL A 265 3.59 -3.51 27.46
N ASP A 266 2.67 -3.05 26.59
CA ASP A 266 1.23 -2.99 26.88
C ASP A 266 0.47 -4.18 26.29
#